data_AF-A0A7S0SXC5-F1
#
_entry.id   AF-A0A7S0SXC5-F1
#
_cell.length_a   1.000
_cell.length_b   1.000
_cell.length_c   1.000
_cell.angle_alpha   90.00
_cell.angle_beta   90.00
_cell.angle_gamma   90.00
#
_symmetry.space_group_name_H-M   'P 1'
#
loop_
_entity.id
_entity.type
_entity.pdbx_description
1 polymer ?
#
loop_
_entity_poly.entity_id
_entity_poly.type
_entity_poly.pdbx_seq_one_letter_code
_entity_poly.pdbx_strand_id
1 'polypeptide(L)'
;WETGGEGGGQWRPLARVHDFLPADVARWAAAALVDTPEHLWEPTGVAGASRFRSAAAHGPHVPPWLAHLARAVALLAAPLRHPRTHPDERPPERLLPSFSTARYEVGDRVDSHDDQSVEAVMHPRTGAITHHRRRFAGVLYLTPDWPIEAGGEFVDEEGKNAATRPEGVNAGVNGARVDNGLRKLDRPGPAWGMSGAGKEGERYAPTFNTLVVFEVPRRHAVLPVRKVQGMDKQLARYSVFGWWLREEPETEVETQDRAEAQVEDEAGGEGETEGEGQAEDEQGPVSGGRASLKRKKGSEKHLHRAKAN
;
A
#
# COMPACT_ATOMS: atom_id res chain seq x y z
N TRP A 1 22.63 1.98 -11.99
CA TRP A 1 22.54 1.97 -10.52
C TRP A 1 22.47 0.51 -10.14
N GLU A 2 23.61 -0.16 -10.18
CA GLU A 2 23.72 -1.56 -9.78
C GLU A 2 24.33 -1.57 -8.38
N THR A 3 23.54 -2.02 -7.41
CA THR A 3 23.93 -2.14 -6.01
C THR A 3 24.50 -3.54 -5.80
N GLY A 4 25.68 -3.78 -6.38
CA GLY A 4 26.49 -4.96 -6.11
C GLY A 4 27.21 -4.77 -4.77
N GLY A 5 26.62 -5.30 -3.72
CA GLY A 5 27.15 -5.22 -2.35
C GLY A 5 26.36 -6.11 -1.41
N GLU A 6 26.51 -7.42 -1.57
CA GLU A 6 25.98 -8.42 -0.65
C GLU A 6 26.54 -8.16 0.76
N GLY A 7 25.69 -7.69 1.68
CA GLY A 7 26.01 -7.66 3.11
C GLY A 7 25.71 -6.35 3.85
N GLY A 8 25.55 -5.23 3.14
CA GLY A 8 25.09 -3.98 3.75
C GLY A 8 23.64 -3.72 3.38
N GLY A 9 22.70 -3.91 4.31
CA GLY A 9 21.29 -3.57 4.07
C GLY A 9 21.20 -2.11 3.60
N GLN A 10 20.94 -1.91 2.31
CA GLN A 10 20.91 -0.59 1.72
C GLN A 10 19.76 0.19 2.35
N TRP A 11 20.10 1.28 3.04
CA TRP A 11 19.11 2.15 3.65
C TRP A 11 18.20 2.73 2.57
N ARG A 12 16.89 2.52 2.75
CA ARG A 12 15.87 3.09 1.87
C ARG A 12 15.24 4.30 2.56
N PRO A 13 15.16 5.45 1.87
CA PRO A 13 14.59 6.66 2.45
C PRO A 13 13.09 6.52 2.70
N LEU A 14 12.63 7.10 3.81
CA LEU A 14 11.23 7.38 4.11
C LEU A 14 11.06 8.88 4.26
N ALA A 15 10.09 9.45 3.55
CA ALA A 15 9.75 10.86 3.59
C ALA A 15 8.40 11.07 4.28
N ARG A 16 8.31 12.11 5.12
CA ARG A 16 7.07 12.59 5.72
C ARG A 16 6.85 14.04 5.34
N VAL A 17 5.77 14.31 4.62
CA VAL A 17 5.41 15.64 4.15
C VAL A 17 4.15 16.08 4.88
N HIS A 18 4.30 17.03 5.80
CA HIS A 18 3.19 17.64 6.51
C HIS A 18 2.52 18.72 5.65
N ASP A 19 1.27 19.02 5.95
CA ASP A 19 0.46 20.01 5.22
C ASP A 19 0.48 19.76 3.70
N PHE A 20 0.38 18.48 3.32
CA PHE A 20 0.62 18.03 1.95
C PHE A 20 -0.35 18.67 0.94
N LEU A 21 -1.64 18.69 1.25
CA LEU A 21 -2.66 19.37 0.47
C LEU A 21 -2.91 20.79 1.02
N PRO A 22 -3.43 21.71 0.19
CA PRO A 22 -4.09 22.91 0.70
C PRO A 22 -5.12 22.55 1.78
N ALA A 23 -5.15 23.31 2.87
CA ALA A 23 -5.89 22.91 4.08
C ALA A 23 -7.40 22.75 3.86
N ASP A 24 -7.99 23.55 2.97
CA ASP A 24 -9.38 23.45 2.53
C ASP A 24 -9.62 22.16 1.72
N VAL A 25 -8.72 21.82 0.79
CA VAL A 25 -8.76 20.56 0.03
C VAL A 25 -8.63 19.35 0.96
N ALA A 26 -7.72 19.39 1.94
CA ALA A 26 -7.55 18.31 2.92
C ALA A 26 -8.83 18.07 3.75
N ARG A 27 -9.44 19.15 4.25
CA ARG A 27 -10.70 19.08 5.02
C ARG A 27 -11.85 18.55 4.17
N TRP A 28 -11.94 19.02 2.92
CA TRP A 28 -12.96 18.55 2.00
C TRP A 28 -12.80 17.06 1.68
N ALA A 29 -11.56 16.61 1.40
CA ALA A 29 -11.27 15.21 1.14
C ALA A 29 -11.60 14.33 2.36
N ALA A 30 -11.26 14.79 3.58
CA ALA A 30 -11.60 14.09 4.80
C ALA A 30 -13.12 13.95 5.00
N ALA A 31 -13.87 15.05 4.83
CA ALA A 31 -15.33 15.02 4.92
C ALA A 31 -15.93 14.05 3.88
N ALA A 32 -15.42 14.07 2.65
CA ALA A 32 -15.91 13.19 1.59
C ALA A 32 -15.64 11.70 1.87
N LEU A 33 -14.53 11.35 2.55
CA LEU A 33 -14.29 9.98 3.02
C LEU A 33 -15.24 9.58 4.15
N VAL A 34 -15.52 10.50 5.09
CA VAL A 34 -16.51 10.26 6.17
C VAL A 34 -17.91 10.02 5.60
N ASP A 35 -18.30 10.80 4.59
CA ASP A 35 -19.62 10.73 3.96
C ASP A 35 -19.74 9.60 2.92
N THR A 36 -18.67 8.85 2.66
CA THR A 36 -18.69 7.74 1.69
C THR A 36 -19.66 6.65 2.16
N PRO A 37 -20.70 6.30 1.36
CA PRO A 37 -21.70 5.31 1.74
C PRO A 37 -21.10 3.96 2.15
N GLU A 38 -21.66 3.33 3.19
CA GLU A 38 -21.14 2.07 3.77
C GLU A 38 -20.96 0.95 2.74
N HIS A 39 -21.88 0.84 1.76
CA HIS A 39 -21.84 -0.21 0.74
C HIS A 39 -20.70 -0.06 -0.29
N LEU A 40 -20.01 1.08 -0.31
CA LEU A 40 -18.83 1.29 -1.16
C LEU A 40 -17.53 0.86 -0.45
N TRP A 41 -17.58 0.57 0.84
CA TRP A 41 -16.43 0.10 1.61
C TRP A 41 -16.35 -1.43 1.57
N GLU A 42 -15.37 -1.95 0.83
CA GLU A 42 -15.14 -3.37 0.69
C GLU A 42 -14.13 -3.86 1.75
N PRO A 43 -14.44 -4.93 2.51
CA PRO A 43 -13.47 -5.55 3.40
C PRO A 43 -12.23 -5.99 2.61
N THR A 44 -11.06 -5.56 3.06
CA THR A 44 -9.77 -5.85 2.42
C THR A 44 -8.83 -6.50 3.43
N GLY A 45 -8.06 -7.47 2.94
CA GLY A 45 -7.04 -8.19 3.70
C GLY A 45 -7.32 -9.68 3.85
N VAL A 46 -6.31 -10.41 4.30
CA VAL A 46 -6.40 -11.85 4.58
C VAL A 46 -6.90 -12.03 6.01
N ALA A 47 -7.93 -12.87 6.20
CA ALA A 47 -8.50 -13.15 7.51
C ALA A 47 -7.40 -13.51 8.52
N GLY A 48 -7.33 -12.76 9.63
CA GLY A 48 -6.34 -12.96 10.69
C GLY A 48 -5.02 -12.19 10.51
N ALA A 49 -4.67 -11.77 9.29
CA ALA A 49 -3.44 -11.03 9.04
C ALA A 49 -3.69 -9.53 8.89
N SER A 50 -4.44 -9.14 7.86
CA SER A 50 -4.77 -7.73 7.62
C SER A 50 -6.27 -7.57 7.57
N ARG A 51 -6.77 -6.52 8.20
CA ARG A 51 -8.20 -6.21 8.19
C ARG A 51 -8.34 -4.70 8.14
N PHE A 52 -8.92 -4.23 7.06
CA PHE A 52 -9.37 -2.85 6.90
C PHE A 52 -10.44 -2.84 5.82
N ARG A 53 -11.03 -1.69 5.56
CA ARG A 53 -11.94 -1.52 4.42
C ARG A 53 -11.29 -0.62 3.39
N SER A 54 -11.40 -0.98 2.12
CA SER A 54 -10.97 -0.13 1.04
C SER A 54 -12.14 0.22 0.12
N ALA A 55 -12.09 1.41 -0.45
CA ALA A 55 -12.88 1.74 -1.63
C ALA A 55 -11.87 2.01 -2.75
N ALA A 56 -11.92 1.16 -3.78
CA ALA A 56 -11.05 1.28 -4.94
C ALA A 56 -11.22 2.66 -5.58
N ALA A 57 -10.17 3.25 -6.15
CA ALA A 57 -10.31 4.49 -6.92
C ALA A 57 -10.94 4.26 -8.33
N HIS A 58 -11.14 2.99 -8.71
CA HIS A 58 -11.52 2.58 -10.07
C HIS A 58 -12.73 1.63 -10.03
N GLY A 59 -13.91 2.22 -9.93
CA GLY A 59 -15.20 1.53 -10.01
C GLY A 59 -16.29 2.49 -10.49
N PRO A 60 -17.39 1.99 -11.07
CA PRO A 60 -18.47 2.82 -11.62
C PRO A 60 -19.15 3.70 -10.56
N HIS A 61 -18.95 3.40 -9.28
CA HIS A 61 -19.54 4.11 -8.15
C HIS A 61 -18.54 4.93 -7.35
N VAL A 62 -17.28 4.99 -7.80
CA VAL A 62 -16.25 5.76 -7.11
C VAL A 62 -16.45 7.23 -7.45
N PRO A 63 -16.55 8.10 -6.43
CA PRO A 63 -16.66 9.53 -6.69
C PRO A 63 -15.46 10.02 -7.52
N PRO A 64 -15.66 10.77 -8.63
CA PRO A 64 -14.59 11.23 -9.51
C PRO A 64 -13.47 11.99 -8.78
N TRP A 65 -13.81 12.69 -7.71
CA TRP A 65 -12.85 13.42 -6.89
C TRP A 65 -11.79 12.54 -6.26
N LEU A 66 -12.12 11.28 -5.94
CA LEU A 66 -11.16 10.39 -5.33
C LEU A 66 -10.06 10.01 -6.34
N ALA A 67 -10.46 9.76 -7.59
CA ALA A 67 -9.51 9.59 -8.68
C ALA A 67 -8.66 10.84 -8.91
N HIS A 68 -9.23 12.04 -8.75
CA HIS A 68 -8.45 13.29 -8.83
C HIS A 68 -7.45 13.45 -7.68
N LEU A 69 -7.83 13.10 -6.46
CA LEU A 69 -6.94 13.14 -5.31
C LEU A 69 -5.79 12.12 -5.43
N ALA A 70 -6.12 10.89 -5.84
CA ALA A 70 -5.12 9.88 -6.18
C ALA A 70 -4.16 10.37 -7.27
N ARG A 71 -4.68 11.01 -8.32
CA ARG A 71 -3.85 11.63 -9.36
C ARG A 71 -3.00 12.78 -8.84
N ALA A 72 -3.49 13.59 -7.90
CA ALA A 72 -2.71 14.68 -7.31
C ALA A 72 -1.51 14.13 -6.51
N VAL A 73 -1.72 13.07 -5.73
CA VAL A 73 -0.63 12.34 -5.07
C VAL A 73 0.32 11.74 -6.11
N ALA A 74 -0.23 11.15 -7.18
CA ALA A 74 0.54 10.54 -8.25
C ALA A 74 1.55 11.51 -8.90
N LEU A 75 1.17 12.79 -9.05
CA LEU A 75 2.00 13.82 -9.66
C LEU A 75 3.31 14.09 -8.89
N LEU A 76 3.45 13.65 -7.64
CA LEU A 76 4.71 13.80 -6.90
C LEU A 76 5.86 12.98 -7.47
N ALA A 77 5.55 11.79 -7.99
CA ALA A 77 6.53 10.94 -8.64
C ALA A 77 6.52 11.14 -10.16
N ALA A 78 5.71 12.08 -10.68
CA ALA A 78 5.90 12.51 -12.05
C ALA A 78 7.32 13.07 -12.10
N PRO A 79 8.16 12.58 -13.02
CA PRO A 79 9.47 13.19 -13.20
C PRO A 79 9.21 14.65 -13.49
N LEU A 80 9.63 15.52 -12.57
CA LEU A 80 9.77 16.94 -12.84
C LEU A 80 10.70 16.97 -14.05
N ARG A 81 10.10 17.00 -15.24
CA ARG A 81 10.82 17.03 -16.50
C ARG A 81 11.61 18.32 -16.43
N HIS A 82 12.86 18.24 -16.00
CA HIS A 82 13.72 19.36 -16.15
C HIS A 82 13.82 19.55 -17.67
N PRO A 83 13.45 20.72 -18.23
CA PRO A 83 13.38 20.90 -19.67
C PRO A 83 14.77 20.94 -20.36
N ARG A 84 15.79 20.29 -19.78
CA ARG A 84 17.19 20.34 -20.20
C ARG A 84 17.93 19.00 -20.06
N THR A 85 17.24 17.87 -20.11
CA THR A 85 17.96 16.58 -20.14
C THR A 85 18.64 16.44 -21.49
N HIS A 86 19.94 16.18 -21.45
CA HIS A 86 20.82 15.93 -22.58
C HIS A 86 20.17 14.92 -23.56
N PRO A 87 20.39 15.00 -24.88
CA PRO A 87 19.82 14.05 -25.84
C PRO A 87 20.17 12.57 -25.56
N ASP A 88 21.21 12.32 -24.75
CA ASP A 88 21.65 10.98 -24.35
C ASP A 88 21.09 10.51 -23.00
N GLU A 89 20.34 11.35 -22.28
CA GLU A 89 19.72 10.93 -21.02
C GLU A 89 18.50 10.05 -21.31
N ARG A 90 18.47 8.88 -20.68
CA ARG A 90 17.30 7.99 -20.75
C ARG A 90 16.05 8.78 -20.37
N PRO A 91 14.94 8.63 -21.11
CA PRO A 91 13.70 9.30 -20.75
C PRO A 91 13.35 8.94 -19.31
N PRO A 92 12.83 9.89 -18.54
CA PRO A 92 12.54 9.62 -17.15
C PRO A 92 11.52 8.49 -17.05
N GLU A 93 11.75 7.61 -16.08
CA GLU A 93 10.92 6.46 -15.80
C GLU A 93 9.46 6.89 -15.65
N ARG A 94 8.56 6.27 -16.42
CA ARG A 94 7.13 6.53 -16.33
C ARG A 94 6.56 5.65 -15.23
N LEU A 95 6.12 6.29 -14.16
CA LEU A 95 5.44 5.59 -13.07
C LEU A 95 3.93 5.67 -13.25
N LEU A 96 3.26 4.52 -13.14
CA LEU A 96 1.81 4.42 -13.18
C LEU A 96 1.25 4.45 -11.75
N PRO A 97 0.38 5.39 -11.37
CA PRO A 97 -0.22 5.38 -10.05
C PRO A 97 -1.31 4.32 -9.91
N SER A 98 -1.32 3.62 -8.78
CA SER A 98 -2.35 2.69 -8.34
C SER A 98 -2.71 3.01 -6.89
N PHE A 99 -3.78 3.76 -6.67
CA PHE A 99 -4.17 4.26 -5.35
C PHE A 99 -5.62 3.93 -5.04
N SER A 100 -5.89 3.78 -3.75
CA SER A 100 -7.19 3.48 -3.16
C SER A 100 -7.38 4.31 -1.89
N THR A 101 -8.57 4.22 -1.30
CA THR A 101 -8.82 4.75 0.05
C THR A 101 -8.95 3.64 1.04
N ALA A 102 -8.56 3.91 2.28
CA ALA A 102 -8.75 3.00 3.39
C ALA A 102 -9.52 3.68 4.52
N ARG A 103 -10.35 2.86 5.18
CA ARG A 103 -11.00 3.13 6.46
C ARG A 103 -10.61 2.01 7.42
N TYR A 104 -10.03 2.38 8.56
CA TYR A 104 -9.67 1.47 9.64
C TYR A 104 -10.56 1.75 10.85
N GLU A 105 -11.31 0.74 11.26
CA GLU A 105 -12.16 0.76 12.45
C GLU A 105 -11.47 0.04 13.62
N VAL A 106 -12.06 0.08 14.81
CA VAL A 106 -11.53 -0.63 15.98
C VAL A 106 -11.23 -2.11 15.67
N GLY A 107 -9.98 -2.51 15.88
CA GLY A 107 -9.44 -3.85 15.61
C GLY A 107 -8.79 -4.01 14.24
N ASP A 108 -9.04 -3.10 13.30
CA ASP A 108 -8.42 -3.10 11.97
C ASP A 108 -6.92 -2.80 12.07
N ARG A 109 -6.14 -3.48 11.25
CA ARG A 109 -4.66 -3.45 11.22
C ARG A 109 -4.12 -3.91 9.87
N VAL A 110 -2.83 -3.72 9.65
CA VAL A 110 -2.06 -4.36 8.58
C VAL A 110 -0.83 -5.00 9.21
N ASP A 111 -0.67 -6.30 9.01
CA ASP A 111 0.49 -7.03 9.53
C ASP A 111 1.80 -6.63 8.81
N SER A 112 2.94 -7.06 9.34
CA SER A 112 4.26 -6.78 8.76
C SER A 112 4.38 -7.33 7.32
N HIS A 113 4.72 -6.45 6.37
CA HIS A 113 4.94 -6.74 4.95
C HIS A 113 5.90 -5.71 4.34
N ASP A 114 6.35 -5.90 3.11
CA ASP A 114 7.33 -5.03 2.44
C ASP A 114 6.83 -4.37 1.15
N ASP A 115 5.54 -4.56 0.83
CA ASP A 115 4.88 -4.10 -0.38
C ASP A 115 5.47 -4.64 -1.70
N GLN A 116 6.29 -5.69 -1.69
CA GLN A 116 6.75 -6.31 -2.92
C GLN A 116 5.59 -7.02 -3.63
N SER A 117 5.30 -6.57 -4.85
CA SER A 117 4.32 -7.20 -5.71
C SER A 117 4.53 -6.79 -7.17
N VAL A 118 4.15 -7.70 -8.07
CA VAL A 118 4.06 -7.47 -9.50
C VAL A 118 2.58 -7.48 -9.88
N GLU A 119 2.13 -6.43 -10.54
CA GLU A 119 0.74 -6.22 -10.96
C GLU A 119 0.63 -6.30 -12.49
N ALA A 120 -0.34 -7.09 -12.97
CA ALA A 120 -0.68 -7.13 -14.39
C ALA A 120 -1.67 -5.99 -14.70
N VAL A 121 -1.24 -5.04 -15.54
CA VAL A 121 -2.01 -3.86 -15.92
C VAL A 121 -2.44 -3.98 -17.38
N MET A 122 -3.75 -3.96 -17.62
CA MET A 122 -4.32 -3.93 -18.96
C MET A 122 -4.37 -2.50 -19.50
N HIS A 123 -3.73 -2.26 -20.64
CA HIS A 123 -3.78 -0.97 -21.31
C HIS A 123 -5.18 -0.71 -21.87
N PRO A 124 -5.85 0.40 -21.50
CA PRO A 124 -7.29 0.58 -21.74
C PRO A 124 -7.67 0.71 -23.22
N ARG A 125 -6.72 1.08 -24.11
CA ARG A 125 -7.00 1.25 -25.54
C ARG A 125 -6.66 0.02 -26.39
N THR A 126 -5.64 -0.73 -25.99
CA THR A 126 -5.10 -1.84 -26.80
C THR A 126 -5.47 -3.20 -26.23
N GLY A 127 -5.87 -3.27 -24.96
CA GLY A 127 -6.09 -4.52 -24.24
C GLY A 127 -4.80 -5.28 -23.91
N ALA A 128 -3.62 -4.75 -24.30
CA ALA A 128 -2.34 -5.36 -24.00
C ALA A 128 -2.12 -5.40 -22.49
N ILE A 129 -1.62 -6.52 -21.97
CA ILE A 129 -1.27 -6.68 -20.56
C ILE A 129 0.22 -6.38 -20.43
N THR A 130 0.56 -5.51 -19.49
CA THR A 130 1.94 -5.17 -19.11
C THR A 130 2.13 -5.48 -17.64
N HIS A 131 3.33 -5.89 -17.24
CA HIS A 131 3.64 -6.21 -15.85
C HIS A 131 4.35 -5.02 -15.22
N HIS A 132 3.94 -4.66 -14.01
CA HIS A 132 4.51 -3.53 -13.29
C HIS A 132 4.86 -3.93 -11.87
N ARG A 133 6.05 -3.55 -11.40
CA ARG A 133 6.43 -3.68 -9.99
C ARG A 133 6.14 -2.41 -9.22
N ARG A 134 5.87 -2.53 -7.93
CA ARG A 134 5.77 -1.37 -7.04
C ARG A 134 7.16 -0.75 -6.84
N ARG A 135 7.31 0.53 -7.15
CA ARG A 135 8.57 1.30 -6.98
C ARG A 135 8.55 2.11 -5.70
N PHE A 136 7.45 2.82 -5.46
CA PHE A 136 7.23 3.60 -4.25
C PHE A 136 5.85 3.28 -3.68
N ALA A 137 5.70 3.35 -2.36
CA ALA A 137 4.43 3.30 -1.67
C ALA A 137 4.15 4.64 -1.01
N GLY A 138 2.88 5.02 -0.91
CA GLY A 138 2.44 6.29 -0.35
C GLY A 138 1.17 6.17 0.48
N VAL A 139 1.12 6.90 1.61
CA VAL A 139 -0.05 6.97 2.48
C VAL A 139 -0.29 8.44 2.90
N LEU A 140 -1.43 9.01 2.48
CA LEU A 140 -1.89 10.33 2.90
C LEU A 140 -2.96 10.17 3.98
N TYR A 141 -2.65 10.62 5.20
CA TYR A 141 -3.57 10.58 6.32
C TYR A 141 -4.56 11.75 6.27
N LEU A 142 -5.85 11.45 6.37
CA LEU A 142 -6.95 12.42 6.28
C LEU A 142 -7.90 12.32 7.48
N THR A 143 -7.42 11.85 8.63
CA THR A 143 -8.21 11.80 9.87
C THR A 143 -7.84 12.99 10.75
N PRO A 144 -8.73 13.98 10.93
CA PRO A 144 -8.47 15.09 11.84
C PRO A 144 -8.44 14.61 13.29
N ASP A 145 -7.61 15.28 14.11
CA ASP A 145 -7.57 15.13 15.56
C ASP A 145 -7.44 13.68 16.06
N TRP A 146 -6.64 12.86 15.36
CA TRP A 146 -6.45 11.44 15.71
C TRP A 146 -5.74 11.29 17.07
N PRO A 147 -6.38 10.69 18.08
CA PRO A 147 -5.76 10.49 19.39
C PRO A 147 -4.74 9.36 19.32
N ILE A 148 -3.57 9.56 19.94
CA ILE A 148 -2.49 8.57 19.92
C ILE A 148 -2.92 7.25 20.59
N GLU A 149 -3.81 7.32 21.57
CA GLU A 149 -4.35 6.17 22.30
C GLU A 149 -5.23 5.27 21.41
N ALA A 150 -5.74 5.79 20.30
CA ALA A 150 -6.51 5.01 19.33
C ALA A 150 -5.64 4.08 18.48
N GLY A 151 -4.32 4.09 18.63
CA GLY A 151 -3.44 3.23 17.83
C GLY A 151 -3.46 3.59 16.34
N GLY A 152 -3.42 2.58 15.45
CA GLY A 152 -3.43 2.81 14.01
C GLY A 152 -2.12 3.38 13.45
N GLU A 153 -1.04 3.35 14.23
CA GLU A 153 0.27 3.88 13.85
C GLU A 153 0.91 3.06 12.74
N PHE A 154 1.61 3.75 11.83
CA PHE A 154 2.51 3.11 10.89
C PHE A 154 3.81 2.77 11.61
N VAL A 155 4.25 1.52 11.49
CA VAL A 155 5.49 1.01 12.06
C VAL A 155 6.49 0.80 10.93
N ASP A 156 7.56 1.58 10.94
CA ASP A 156 8.71 1.39 10.06
C ASP A 156 9.71 0.44 10.72
N GLU A 157 9.76 -0.79 10.23
CA GLU A 157 10.60 -1.85 10.80
C GLU A 157 12.06 -1.75 10.31
N GLU A 158 12.31 -1.02 9.21
CA GLU A 158 13.66 -0.84 8.63
C GLU A 158 14.39 0.39 9.19
N GLY A 159 13.66 1.41 9.64
CA GLY A 159 14.23 2.69 10.11
C GLY A 159 15.28 2.56 11.23
N LYS A 160 15.27 1.44 11.96
CA LYS A 160 16.20 1.19 13.08
C LYS A 160 17.65 1.01 12.70
N ASN A 161 17.93 0.56 11.48
CA ASN A 161 19.31 0.39 11.01
C ASN A 161 19.97 1.74 10.68
N ALA A 162 19.23 2.85 10.70
CA ALA A 162 19.75 4.17 10.37
C ALA A 162 20.48 4.88 11.52
N ALA A 163 20.35 4.39 12.77
CA ALA A 163 20.99 5.01 13.93
C ALA A 163 22.52 4.85 13.97
N THR A 164 23.11 4.04 13.09
CA THR A 164 24.56 3.97 12.85
C THR A 164 25.04 4.94 11.75
N ARG A 165 24.25 5.99 11.47
CA ARG A 165 24.68 7.06 10.56
C ARG A 165 25.97 7.67 11.11
N PRO A 166 27.07 7.75 10.33
CA PRO A 166 28.22 8.54 10.73
C PRO A 166 27.75 9.99 10.94
N GLU A 167 27.90 10.50 12.16
CA GLU A 167 27.65 11.91 12.50
C GLU A 167 28.43 12.78 11.51
N GLY A 168 27.76 13.49 10.60
CA GLY A 168 28.47 14.38 9.66
C GLY A 168 27.71 14.82 8.42
N VAL A 169 26.69 14.09 7.97
CA VAL A 169 25.92 14.49 6.77
C VAL A 169 24.60 15.14 7.19
N ASN A 170 24.68 16.41 7.58
CA ASN A 170 23.53 17.30 7.61
C ASN A 170 23.02 17.46 6.17
N ALA A 171 22.02 16.66 5.80
CA ALA A 171 21.23 16.93 4.61
C ALA A 171 20.49 18.25 4.90
N GLY A 172 21.02 19.34 4.35
CA GLY A 172 20.40 20.66 4.37
C GLY A 172 19.08 20.61 3.61
N VAL A 173 18.03 20.11 4.25
CA VAL A 173 16.66 20.41 3.87
C VAL A 173 16.44 21.84 4.33
N ASN A 174 16.68 22.78 3.42
CA ASN A 174 16.23 24.15 3.59
C ASN A 174 14.72 24.11 3.82
N GLY A 175 14.32 24.17 5.08
CA GLY A 175 12.96 24.44 5.47
C GLY A 175 12.59 25.81 4.91
N ALA A 176 11.95 25.82 3.74
CA ALA A 176 11.13 26.94 3.32
C ALA A 176 10.01 27.04 4.36
N ARG A 177 10.26 27.85 5.39
CA ARG A 177 9.28 28.24 6.40
C ARG A 177 8.25 29.11 5.68
N VAL A 178 7.21 28.48 5.14
CA VAL A 178 6.02 29.18 4.68
C VAL A 178 5.27 29.58 5.96
N ASP A 179 5.47 30.82 6.41
CA ASP A 179 4.67 31.42 7.49
C ASP A 179 3.22 31.61 6.97
N ASN A 180 2.43 30.54 7.01
CA ASN A 180 0.98 30.67 7.01
C ASN A 180 0.58 31.08 8.43
N GLY A 181 0.16 32.34 8.60
CA GLY A 181 -0.21 32.97 9.86
C GLY A 181 -1.38 32.34 10.64
N LEU A 182 -1.31 31.05 10.95
CA LEU A 182 -2.10 30.38 11.96
C LEU A 182 -1.36 30.49 13.30
N ARG A 183 -2.06 31.03 14.30
CA ARG A 183 -1.56 31.21 15.67
C ARG A 183 -0.92 29.93 16.20
N LYS A 184 0.30 30.05 16.73
CA LYS A 184 0.96 29.01 17.54
C LYS A 184 0.00 28.53 18.63
N LEU A 185 -0.45 27.29 18.53
CA LEU A 185 -0.83 26.52 19.70
C LEU A 185 0.46 25.92 20.24
N ASP A 186 1.12 26.64 21.14
CA ASP A 186 2.19 26.11 21.97
C ASP A 186 1.59 25.05 22.90
N ARG A 187 1.62 23.78 22.49
CA ARG A 187 1.49 22.64 23.40
C ARG A 187 2.73 21.77 23.27
N PRO A 188 3.61 21.73 24.29
CA PRO A 188 4.63 20.71 24.35
C PRO A 188 3.94 19.34 24.43
N GLY A 189 4.18 18.49 23.44
CA GLY A 189 3.76 17.09 23.51
C GLY A 189 4.42 16.39 24.69
N PRO A 190 3.76 15.41 25.33
CA PRO A 190 4.33 14.68 26.45
C PRO A 190 5.59 13.93 26.00
N ALA A 191 6.70 14.18 26.70
CA ALA A 191 7.93 13.40 26.58
C ALA A 191 7.67 12.00 27.14
N TRP A 192 7.54 11.00 26.26
CA TRP A 192 7.35 9.62 26.66
C TRP A 192 8.69 9.02 27.11
N GLY A 193 8.69 8.59 28.37
CA GLY A 193 9.80 7.90 29.03
C GLY A 193 10.09 6.54 28.42
N MET A 194 11.36 6.18 28.49
CA MET A 194 11.93 4.93 28.02
C MET A 194 11.38 3.75 28.84
N SER A 195 10.65 2.83 28.22
CA SER A 195 10.33 1.53 28.83
C SER A 195 10.46 0.40 27.81
N GLY A 196 11.39 -0.53 28.08
CA GLY A 196 11.39 -1.90 27.56
C GLY A 196 12.13 -2.13 26.24
N ALA A 197 13.30 -2.77 26.31
CA ALA A 197 14.17 -3.13 25.18
C ALA A 197 13.63 -4.31 24.33
N GLY A 198 12.45 -4.13 23.73
CA GLY A 198 12.02 -4.87 22.54
C GLY A 198 12.35 -4.04 21.29
N LYS A 199 12.87 -4.65 20.24
CA LYS A 199 13.24 -3.94 18.99
C LYS A 199 12.01 -3.48 18.18
N GLU A 200 11.03 -2.80 18.76
CA GLU A 200 9.85 -2.28 18.05
C GLU A 200 10.17 -1.09 17.12
N GLY A 201 9.99 -1.22 15.80
CA GLY A 201 10.29 -0.22 14.74
C GLY A 201 9.91 1.23 15.05
N GLU A 202 10.36 2.19 14.23
CA GLU A 202 9.96 3.60 14.42
C GLU A 202 8.45 3.74 14.18
N ARG A 203 7.75 4.39 15.10
CA ARG A 203 6.28 4.49 15.09
C ARG A 203 5.85 5.89 14.71
N TYR A 204 4.92 5.98 13.77
CA TYR A 204 4.37 7.24 13.30
C TYR A 204 2.86 7.26 13.50
N ALA A 205 2.41 8.10 14.42
CA ALA A 205 0.99 8.36 14.61
C ALA A 205 0.39 9.01 13.35
N PRO A 206 -0.82 8.61 12.94
CA PRO A 206 -1.55 9.28 11.86
C PRO A 206 -1.70 10.76 12.19
N THR A 207 -1.11 11.61 11.36
CA THR A 207 -1.21 13.08 11.51
C THR A 207 -2.00 13.61 10.34
N PHE A 208 -3.03 14.42 10.60
CA PHE A 208 -3.88 14.98 9.56
C PHE A 208 -3.05 15.68 8.46
N ASN A 209 -3.45 15.48 7.21
CA ASN A 209 -2.82 16.06 6.02
C ASN A 209 -1.31 15.78 5.92
N THR A 210 -0.88 14.60 6.38
CA THR A 210 0.51 14.16 6.27
C THR A 210 0.62 13.01 5.29
N LEU A 211 1.50 13.17 4.30
CA LEU A 211 1.87 12.13 3.35
C LEU A 211 3.15 11.42 3.82
N VAL A 212 3.11 10.10 3.89
CA VAL A 212 4.27 9.23 4.06
C VAL A 212 4.59 8.56 2.73
N VAL A 213 5.85 8.61 2.29
CA VAL A 213 6.32 7.96 1.05
C VAL A 213 7.61 7.22 1.31
N PHE A 214 7.76 6.02 0.76
CA PHE A 214 9.01 5.25 0.83
C PHE A 214 9.21 4.39 -0.43
N GLU A 215 10.45 3.98 -0.65
CA GLU A 215 10.83 3.07 -1.75
C GLU A 215 10.57 1.61 -1.38
N VAL A 216 10.06 0.82 -2.33
CA VAL A 216 9.72 -0.60 -2.17
C VAL A 216 10.89 -1.50 -2.64
N PRO A 217 11.22 -2.62 -1.95
CA PRO A 217 10.68 -3.10 -0.67
C PRO A 217 10.95 -2.19 0.52
N ARG A 218 10.01 -2.13 1.47
CA ARG A 218 10.29 -1.65 2.83
C ARG A 218 9.39 -2.33 3.85
N ARG A 219 9.98 -3.10 4.78
CA ARG A 219 9.23 -3.75 5.89
C ARG A 219 8.51 -2.72 6.76
N HIS A 220 7.20 -2.86 6.87
CA HIS A 220 6.35 -2.01 7.68
C HIS A 220 5.04 -2.70 8.10
N ALA A 221 4.34 -2.11 9.06
CA ALA A 221 3.04 -2.57 9.54
C ALA A 221 2.14 -1.38 9.92
N VAL A 222 0.86 -1.66 10.18
CA VAL A 222 -0.09 -0.72 10.79
C VAL A 222 -0.64 -1.35 12.06
N LEU A 223 -0.39 -0.72 13.22
CA LEU A 223 -0.89 -1.22 14.49
C LEU A 223 -2.42 -1.21 14.56
N PRO A 224 -3.04 -2.09 15.37
CA PRO A 224 -4.49 -2.13 15.52
C PRO A 224 -5.07 -0.79 15.99
N VAL A 225 -6.19 -0.37 15.40
CA VAL A 225 -7.00 0.72 15.95
C VAL A 225 -7.68 0.25 17.22
N ARG A 226 -7.66 1.07 18.28
CA ARG A 226 -8.14 0.75 19.62
C ARG A 226 -9.33 1.64 20.00
N LYS A 227 -10.14 1.17 20.95
CA LYS A 227 -11.16 2.03 21.59
C LYS A 227 -10.47 3.04 22.50
N VAL A 228 -10.88 4.30 22.42
CA VAL A 228 -10.45 5.35 23.35
C VAL A 228 -11.54 5.55 24.39
N GLN A 229 -11.16 5.44 25.67
CA GLN A 229 -12.10 5.63 26.77
C GLN A 229 -12.62 7.06 26.80
N GLY A 230 -13.94 7.22 26.96
CA GLY A 230 -14.60 8.53 27.02
C GLY A 230 -14.90 9.17 25.65
N MET A 231 -14.69 8.45 24.54
CA MET A 231 -15.19 8.86 23.24
C MET A 231 -16.42 8.03 22.86
N ASP A 232 -17.58 8.70 22.80
CA ASP A 232 -18.86 8.05 22.42
C ASP A 232 -18.94 7.73 20.92
N LYS A 233 -18.13 8.41 20.11
CA LYS A 233 -18.11 8.22 18.66
C LYS A 233 -17.21 7.06 18.28
N GLN A 234 -17.69 6.21 17.36
CA GLN A 234 -16.85 5.21 16.72
C GLN A 234 -15.74 5.92 15.95
N LEU A 235 -14.49 5.69 16.38
CA LEU A 235 -13.32 6.22 15.70
C LEU A 235 -13.04 5.40 14.44
N ALA A 236 -12.81 6.11 13.34
CA ALA A 236 -12.36 5.53 12.09
C ALA A 236 -11.18 6.35 11.56
N ARG A 237 -10.10 5.67 11.20
CA ARG A 237 -8.94 6.28 10.53
C ARG A 237 -9.12 6.18 9.03
N TYR A 238 -9.05 7.32 8.36
CA TYR A 238 -9.13 7.49 6.93
C TYR A 238 -7.78 7.86 6.31
N SER A 239 -7.46 7.24 5.18
CA SER A 239 -6.30 7.58 4.36
C SER A 239 -6.52 7.30 2.88
N VAL A 240 -5.76 7.99 2.02
CA VAL A 240 -5.49 7.55 0.65
C VAL A 240 -4.17 6.79 0.68
N PHE A 241 -4.12 5.60 0.10
CA PHE A 241 -2.91 4.79 0.07
C PHE A 241 -2.72 4.13 -1.28
N GLY A 242 -1.49 3.76 -1.64
CA GLY A 242 -1.21 3.09 -2.89
C GLY A 242 0.24 3.13 -3.30
N TRP A 243 0.47 2.87 -4.57
CA TRP A 243 1.79 2.68 -5.14
C TRP A 243 1.99 3.44 -6.44
N TRP A 244 3.25 3.77 -6.68
CA TRP A 244 3.74 4.15 -8.00
C TRP A 244 4.40 2.92 -8.62
N LEU A 245 3.82 2.45 -9.71
CA LEU A 245 4.22 1.23 -10.39
C LEU A 245 5.21 1.56 -11.50
N ARG A 246 6.25 0.73 -11.64
CA ARG A 246 7.20 0.77 -12.72
C ARG A 246 6.96 -0.41 -13.65
N GLU A 247 6.86 -0.15 -14.94
CA GLU A 247 6.80 -1.20 -15.96
C GLU A 247 8.07 -2.04 -15.95
N GLU A 248 7.91 -3.37 -15.88
CA GLU A 248 9.01 -4.32 -16.00
C GLU A 248 9.14 -4.76 -17.46
N PRO A 249 10.37 -4.84 -17.99
CA PRO A 249 10.57 -5.40 -19.32
C PRO A 249 10.14 -6.86 -19.35
N GLU A 250 9.48 -7.30 -20.43
CA GLU A 250 8.94 -8.67 -20.59
C GLU A 250 9.98 -9.76 -20.31
N THR A 251 11.26 -9.50 -20.59
CA THR A 251 12.36 -10.44 -20.40
C THR A 251 12.60 -10.87 -18.95
N GLU A 252 12.17 -10.07 -17.96
CA GLU A 252 12.35 -10.39 -16.53
C GLU A 252 11.19 -11.22 -15.94
N VAL A 253 10.02 -11.21 -16.59
CA VAL A 253 8.81 -11.89 -16.08
C VAL A 253 8.88 -13.40 -16.32
N GLU A 254 9.33 -13.83 -17.50
CA GLU A 254 9.41 -15.26 -17.85
C GLU A 254 10.35 -16.05 -16.93
N THR A 255 11.38 -15.41 -16.38
CA THR A 255 12.33 -16.06 -15.46
C THR A 255 11.72 -16.39 -14.10
N GLN A 256 10.78 -15.59 -13.62
CA GLN A 256 10.17 -15.79 -12.30
C GLN A 256 9.10 -16.90 -12.35
N ASP A 257 8.20 -16.86 -13.34
CA ASP A 257 7.16 -17.90 -13.53
C ASP A 257 7.78 -19.28 -13.76
N ARG A 258 8.92 -19.34 -14.46
CA ARG A 258 9.64 -20.59 -14.71
C ARG A 258 10.32 -21.14 -13.46
N ALA A 259 10.81 -20.27 -12.57
CA ALA A 259 11.43 -20.69 -11.32
C ALA A 259 10.39 -21.26 -10.34
N GLU A 260 9.20 -20.64 -10.24
CA GLU A 260 8.13 -21.13 -9.37
C GLU A 260 7.57 -22.48 -9.85
N ALA A 261 7.39 -22.66 -11.16
CA ALA A 261 6.91 -23.92 -11.72
C ALA A 261 7.88 -25.11 -11.52
N GLN A 262 9.19 -24.87 -11.38
CA GLN A 262 10.18 -25.93 -11.17
C GLN A 262 10.24 -26.43 -9.72
N VAL A 263 9.76 -25.65 -8.75
CA VAL A 263 9.79 -26.04 -7.33
C VAL A 263 8.64 -26.99 -6.97
N GLU A 264 7.53 -26.96 -7.71
CA GLU A 264 6.38 -27.84 -7.44
C GLU A 264 6.62 -29.30 -7.89
N ASP A 265 7.47 -29.55 -8.88
CA ASP A 265 7.74 -30.91 -9.37
C ASP A 265 8.69 -31.73 -8.47
N GLU A 266 9.49 -31.10 -7.60
CA GLU A 266 10.43 -31.81 -6.72
C GLU A 266 9.85 -32.17 -5.34
N ALA A 267 8.75 -31.55 -4.92
CA ALA A 267 8.13 -31.81 -3.61
C ALA A 267 7.11 -32.98 -3.60
N GLY A 268 6.84 -33.58 -4.76
CA GLY A 268 5.85 -34.66 -4.91
C GLY A 268 6.40 -36.09 -4.84
N GLY A 269 7.70 -36.27 -4.61
CA GLY A 269 8.34 -37.59 -4.54
C GLY A 269 8.55 -38.08 -3.11
N GLU A 270 8.10 -39.31 -2.85
CA GLU A 270 8.38 -40.16 -1.67
C GLU A 270 7.39 -40.05 -0.49
N GLY A 271 6.40 -40.96 -0.48
CA GLY A 271 5.58 -41.21 0.70
C GLY A 271 4.38 -42.14 0.51
N GLU A 272 4.44 -43.17 -0.34
CA GLU A 272 3.47 -44.26 -0.29
C GLU A 272 3.73 -45.13 0.96
N THR A 273 2.99 -44.88 2.04
CA THR A 273 2.78 -45.89 3.10
C THR A 273 1.34 -46.37 3.02
N GLU A 274 1.18 -47.58 2.48
CA GLU A 274 -0.04 -48.36 2.54
C GLU A 274 -0.43 -48.63 4.00
N GLY A 275 -1.66 -48.29 4.34
CA GLY A 275 -2.25 -48.56 5.65
C GLY A 275 -3.75 -48.77 5.52
N GLU A 276 -4.14 -50.00 5.22
CA GLU A 276 -5.53 -50.47 5.29
C GLU A 276 -6.04 -50.40 6.74
N GLY A 277 -7.21 -49.79 6.95
CA GLY A 277 -7.89 -49.76 8.24
C GLY A 277 -9.33 -49.31 8.11
N GLN A 278 -10.24 -50.28 8.18
CA GLN A 278 -11.70 -50.17 8.08
C GLN A 278 -12.35 -49.39 9.25
N ALA A 279 -13.49 -48.75 8.95
CA ALA A 279 -14.79 -48.88 9.65
C ALA A 279 -15.52 -47.56 9.97
N GLU A 280 -16.71 -47.47 9.35
CA GLU A 280 -18.05 -47.11 9.86
C GLU A 280 -18.42 -45.69 10.36
N ASP A 281 -19.55 -45.24 9.79
CA ASP A 281 -20.66 -44.42 10.33
C ASP A 281 -20.39 -43.08 11.03
N GLU A 282 -20.90 -41.99 10.43
CA GLU A 282 -22.18 -41.38 10.83
C GLU A 282 -22.54 -40.18 9.93
N GLN A 283 -23.81 -40.12 9.52
CA GLN A 283 -24.39 -39.05 8.70
C GLN A 283 -24.81 -37.87 9.58
N GLY A 284 -24.28 -36.67 9.30
CA GLY A 284 -24.78 -35.41 9.85
C GLY A 284 -24.61 -34.25 8.85
N PRO A 285 -25.63 -33.40 8.61
CA PRO A 285 -25.56 -32.38 7.58
C PRO A 285 -24.88 -31.11 8.13
N VAL A 286 -23.68 -30.79 7.64
CA VAL A 286 -23.03 -29.50 7.88
C VAL A 286 -23.07 -28.67 6.62
N SER A 287 -23.86 -27.60 6.67
CA SER A 287 -23.91 -26.53 5.69
C SER A 287 -22.69 -25.61 5.87
N GLY A 288 -21.92 -25.40 4.80
CA GLY A 288 -20.72 -24.56 4.82
C GLY A 288 -20.19 -24.30 3.42
N GLY A 289 -20.75 -23.29 2.76
CA GLY A 289 -20.37 -22.89 1.40
C GLY A 289 -18.97 -22.28 1.34
N ARG A 290 -18.02 -22.99 0.72
CA ARG A 290 -16.75 -22.47 0.20
C ARG A 290 -16.97 -22.01 -1.25
N ALA A 291 -16.86 -20.70 -1.50
CA ALA A 291 -16.80 -20.15 -2.85
C ALA A 291 -15.34 -20.11 -3.33
N SER A 292 -14.89 -21.20 -3.95
CA SER A 292 -13.68 -21.19 -4.78
C SER A 292 -14.03 -20.56 -6.13
N LEU A 293 -13.39 -19.43 -6.46
CA LEU A 293 -13.40 -18.84 -7.80
C LEU A 293 -12.68 -19.78 -8.78
N LYS A 294 -13.43 -20.71 -9.37
CA LYS A 294 -12.99 -21.46 -10.55
C LYS A 294 -12.94 -20.51 -11.74
N ARG A 295 -11.74 -20.29 -12.27
CA ARG A 295 -11.49 -19.68 -13.59
C ARG A 295 -12.29 -20.46 -14.64
N LYS A 296 -13.31 -19.82 -15.21
CA LYS A 296 -14.07 -20.35 -16.33
C LYS A 296 -13.22 -20.14 -17.59
N LYS A 297 -12.62 -21.22 -18.11
CA LYS A 297 -12.08 -21.28 -19.49
C LYS A 297 -13.24 -20.99 -20.44
N GLY A 298 -13.34 -19.74 -20.88
CA GLY A 298 -14.25 -19.31 -21.93
C GLY A 298 -13.69 -19.71 -23.28
N SER A 299 -14.44 -20.52 -24.02
CA SER A 299 -14.13 -20.98 -25.35
C SER A 299 -14.04 -19.82 -26.35
N GLU A 300 -12.95 -19.82 -27.12
CA GLU A 300 -12.84 -19.04 -28.37
C GLU A 300 -13.99 -19.45 -29.30
N LYS A 301 -14.89 -18.51 -29.58
CA LYS A 301 -15.76 -18.60 -30.75
C LYS A 301 -15.22 -17.69 -31.82
N HIS A 302 -14.73 -18.30 -32.88
CA HIS A 302 -14.44 -17.67 -34.17
C HIS A 302 -15.57 -16.74 -34.60
N LEU A 303 -15.26 -15.46 -34.78
CA LEU A 303 -16.11 -14.55 -35.53
C LEU A 303 -15.49 -14.34 -36.91
N HIS A 304 -16.06 -15.03 -37.91
CA HIS A 304 -15.81 -14.74 -39.31
C HIS A 304 -16.28 -13.32 -39.64
N ARG A 305 -15.32 -12.47 -40.04
CA ARG A 305 -15.58 -11.15 -40.61
C ARG A 305 -16.12 -11.32 -42.03
N ALA A 306 -17.41 -11.08 -42.21
CA ALA A 306 -17.99 -10.88 -43.53
C ALA A 306 -17.44 -9.57 -44.13
N LYS A 307 -16.88 -9.67 -45.33
CA LYS A 307 -16.63 -8.53 -46.23
C LYS A 307 -17.96 -8.14 -46.87
N ALA A 308 -18.26 -6.85 -46.89
CA ALA A 308 -19.23 -6.27 -47.80
C ALA A 308 -18.56 -5.10 -48.53
N ASN A 309 -18.84 -5.06 -49.84
CA ASN A 309 -18.38 -4.10 -50.85
C ASN A 309 -18.72 -2.65 -50.53
#